data_AF-A0A068VKZ4-F1
#
_entry.id   AF-A0A068VKZ4-F1
#
_cell.length_a   1.000
_cell.length_b   1.000
_cell.length_c   1.000
_cell.angle_alpha   90.00
_cell.angle_beta   90.00
_cell.angle_gamma   90.00
#
_symmetry.space_group_name_H-M   'P 1'
#
loop_
_entity.id
_entity.type
_entity.pdbx_description
1 polymer ?
#
loop_
_entity_poly.entity_id
_entity_poly.type
_entity_poly.pdbx_seq_one_letter_code
_entity_poly.pdbx_strand_id
1 'polypeptide(L)'
;MQTAGNFQAPQSLPGSYFVQQPSGRWALQVPEEPVVRESFRWPIGFITTGFIRGSKKPVAIALCEAVLLAHLRDDQWKAISVSKRRKEIYILIRNFRSTAYRLAFATIVLEAREEDMEFM
;
A
#
# COMPACT_ATOMS: atom_id res chain seq x y z
N MET A 1 -0.68 30.29 25.10
CA MET A 1 -1.43 29.21 24.43
C MET A 1 -0.84 29.03 23.04
N GLN A 2 -0.08 27.96 22.82
CA GLN A 2 0.50 27.64 21.51
C GLN A 2 -0.58 26.99 20.65
N THR A 3 -0.91 27.61 19.52
CA THR A 3 -1.76 27.02 18.49
C THR A 3 -1.01 25.87 17.83
N ALA A 4 -1.46 24.64 18.10
CA ALA A 4 -1.00 23.46 17.39
C ALA A 4 -1.20 23.69 15.87
N GLY A 5 -0.11 23.59 15.11
CA GLY A 5 -0.13 23.74 13.66
C GLY A 5 -1.08 22.71 13.06
N ASN A 6 -2.24 23.18 12.61
CA ASN A 6 -3.16 22.37 11.82
C ASN A 6 -2.52 22.13 10.46
N PHE A 7 -1.96 20.93 10.27
CA PHE A 7 -1.55 20.45 8.97
C PHE A 7 -2.81 20.25 8.10
N GLN A 8 -3.14 21.25 7.29
CA GLN A 8 -4.17 21.16 6.27
C GLN A 8 -3.57 20.44 5.06
N ALA A 9 -4.02 19.20 4.81
CA ALA A 9 -3.67 18.50 3.58
C ALA A 9 -4.18 19.31 2.37
N PRO A 10 -3.44 19.37 1.25
CA PRO A 10 -3.89 20.04 0.04
C PRO A 10 -5.29 19.53 -0.35
N GLN A 11 -6.23 20.44 -0.64
CA GLN A 11 -7.60 20.08 -1.05
C GLN A 11 -7.63 19.24 -2.36
N SER A 12 -6.51 19.16 -3.07
CA SER A 12 -6.32 18.42 -4.32
C SER A 12 -5.98 16.93 -4.15
N LEU A 13 -5.71 16.44 -2.93
CA LEU A 13 -5.55 15.00 -2.70
C LEU A 13 -6.92 14.37 -2.43
N PRO A 14 -7.47 13.57 -3.38
CA PRO A 14 -8.72 12.88 -3.11
C PRO A 14 -8.49 11.95 -1.90
N GLY A 15 -9.42 12.02 -0.93
CA GLY A 15 -9.36 11.22 0.30
C GLY A 15 -9.19 9.72 0.01
N SER A 16 -9.64 9.27 -1.16
CA SER A 16 -9.39 7.95 -1.71
C SER A 16 -8.76 8.00 -3.11
N TYR A 17 -7.90 7.03 -3.43
CA TYR A 17 -7.47 6.76 -4.81
C TYR A 17 -8.50 6.00 -5.63
N PHE A 18 -9.60 5.53 -5.02
CA PHE A 18 -10.64 4.84 -5.75
C PHE A 18 -11.98 5.54 -5.59
N VAL A 19 -12.70 5.59 -6.71
CA VAL A 19 -14.05 6.15 -6.80
C VAL A 19 -15.01 5.03 -7.19
N GLN A 20 -16.18 5.03 -6.57
CA GLN A 20 -17.25 4.11 -6.93
C GLN A 20 -17.95 4.63 -8.18
N GLN A 21 -17.99 3.82 -9.22
CA GLN A 21 -18.71 4.10 -10.44
C GLN A 21 -20.22 3.86 -10.25
N PRO A 22 -21.09 4.42 -11.11
CA PRO A 22 -22.54 4.17 -11.08
C PRO A 22 -22.92 2.68 -11.14
N SER A 23 -22.05 1.85 -11.72
CA SER A 23 -22.19 0.38 -11.77
C SER A 23 -21.98 -0.32 -10.41
N GLY A 24 -21.61 0.43 -9.37
CA GLY A 24 -21.21 -0.09 -8.07
C GLY A 24 -19.76 -0.57 -8.00
N ARG A 25 -19.04 -0.64 -9.13
CA ARG A 25 -17.63 -1.04 -9.19
C ARG A 25 -16.71 0.09 -8.73
N TRP A 26 -15.60 -0.26 -8.09
CA TRP A 26 -14.56 0.68 -7.71
C TRP A 26 -13.49 0.76 -8.80
N ALA A 27 -13.10 1.97 -9.17
CA ALA A 27 -12.05 2.22 -10.16
C ALA A 27 -10.95 3.09 -9.56
N LEU A 28 -9.70 2.81 -9.91
CA LEU A 28 -8.56 3.66 -9.58
C LEU A 28 -8.69 4.99 -10.32
N GLN A 29 -8.67 6.08 -9.57
CA GLN A 29 -8.63 7.43 -10.10
C GLN A 29 -7.19 7.93 -10.06
N VAL A 30 -6.58 8.03 -11.25
CA VAL A 30 -5.26 8.64 -11.40
C VAL A 30 -5.43 10.15 -11.48
N PRO A 31 -4.74 10.96 -10.65
CA PRO A 31 -4.80 12.41 -10.74
C PRO A 31 -4.35 12.92 -12.11
N GLU A 32 -5.14 13.80 -12.71
CA GLU A 32 -4.79 14.49 -13.96
C GLU A 32 -3.85 15.67 -13.72
N GLU A 33 -4.01 16.34 -12.58
CA GLU A 33 -3.20 17.49 -12.19
C GLU A 33 -1.72 17.08 -12.02
N PRO A 34 -0.78 17.71 -12.75
CA PRO A 34 0.64 17.31 -12.74
C PRO A 34 1.25 17.27 -11.34
N VAL A 35 1.00 18.28 -10.52
CA VAL A 35 1.55 18.41 -9.16
C VAL A 35 1.07 17.28 -8.25
N VAL A 36 -0.20 16.87 -8.38
CA VAL A 36 -0.75 15.76 -7.60
C VAL A 36 -0.21 14.43 -8.12
N ARG A 37 -0.02 14.31 -9.43
CA ARG A 37 0.51 13.11 -10.09
C ARG A 37 1.96 12.81 -9.68
N GLU A 38 2.78 13.82 -9.46
CA GLU A 38 4.16 13.65 -8.95
C GLU A 38 4.19 13.02 -7.55
N SER A 39 3.20 13.32 -6.71
CA SER A 39 3.07 12.75 -5.36
C SER A 39 2.20 11.49 -5.30
N PHE A 40 1.65 11.06 -6.44
CA PHE A 40 0.78 9.90 -6.53
C PHE A 40 1.58 8.61 -6.33
N ARG A 41 1.14 7.78 -5.37
CA ARG A 41 1.76 6.49 -5.07
C ARG A 41 0.91 5.38 -5.64
N TRP A 42 1.45 4.64 -6.60
CA TRP A 42 0.73 3.53 -7.22
C TRP A 42 0.38 2.44 -6.19
N PRO A 43 -0.90 2.07 -6.04
CA PRO A 43 -1.27 0.94 -5.21
C PRO A 43 -0.78 -0.36 -5.87
N ILE A 44 -0.02 -1.16 -5.12
CA ILE A 44 0.50 -2.46 -5.58
C ILE A 44 -0.34 -3.65 -5.10
N GLY A 45 -1.38 -3.39 -4.30
CA GLY A 45 -2.21 -4.41 -3.69
C GLY A 45 -3.30 -3.86 -2.78
N PHE A 46 -4.09 -4.79 -2.22
CA PHE A 46 -5.24 -4.50 -1.36
C PHE A 46 -5.21 -5.36 -0.12
N ILE A 47 -5.49 -4.73 1.03
CA ILE A 47 -5.69 -5.45 2.29
C ILE A 47 -7.07 -6.10 2.24
N THR A 48 -7.10 -7.42 2.40
CA THR A 48 -8.34 -8.21 2.48
C THR A 48 -8.77 -8.40 3.93
N THR A 49 -7.80 -8.58 4.83
CA THR A 49 -8.04 -8.76 6.27
C THR A 49 -7.14 -7.84 7.06
N GLY A 50 -7.73 -6.92 7.82
CA GLY A 50 -7.01 -6.01 8.71
C GLY A 50 -7.45 -6.18 10.15
N PHE A 51 -6.51 -6.11 11.09
CA PHE A 51 -6.82 -6.16 12.52
C PHE A 51 -6.90 -4.73 13.09
N ILE A 52 -7.86 -4.50 14.00
CA ILE A 52 -8.18 -3.18 14.53
C ILE A 52 -7.28 -2.82 15.72
N ARG A 53 -7.08 -1.50 15.92
CA ARG A 53 -6.38 -0.91 17.07
C ARG A 53 -6.93 -1.48 18.40
N GLY A 54 -6.06 -2.12 19.19
CA GLY A 54 -6.42 -2.86 20.40
C GLY A 54 -6.20 -4.38 20.28
N SER A 55 -6.12 -4.89 19.05
CA SER A 55 -5.64 -6.25 18.78
C SER A 55 -4.18 -6.41 19.24
N LYS A 56 -3.89 -7.52 19.92
CA LYS A 56 -2.51 -7.95 20.22
C LYS A 56 -1.74 -8.38 18.95
N LYS A 57 -2.42 -8.48 17.80
CA LYS A 57 -1.86 -8.86 16.50
C LYS A 57 -1.97 -7.69 15.52
N PRO A 58 -0.90 -6.93 15.27
CA PRO A 58 -0.87 -5.84 14.30
C PRO A 58 -0.56 -6.37 12.88
N VAL A 59 -1.19 -7.48 12.49
CA VAL A 59 -0.96 -8.11 11.19
C VAL A 59 -2.05 -7.66 10.22
N ALA A 60 -1.79 -7.71 8.93
CA ALA A 60 -2.81 -7.60 7.89
C ALA A 60 -2.49 -8.62 6.80
N ILE A 61 -3.52 -9.16 6.17
CA ILE A 61 -3.40 -10.03 4.99
C ILE A 61 -3.79 -9.20 3.79
N ALA A 62 -2.97 -9.27 2.75
CA ALA A 62 -3.14 -8.51 1.53
C ALA A 62 -2.85 -9.37 0.30
N LEU A 63 -3.49 -9.01 -0.81
CA LEU A 63 -3.17 -9.50 -2.13
C LEU A 63 -2.41 -8.40 -2.87
N CYS A 64 -1.25 -8.72 -3.43
CA CYS A 64 -0.37 -7.79 -4.12
C CYS A 64 0.09 -8.36 -5.45
N GLU A 65 0.36 -7.49 -6.41
CA GLU A 65 0.99 -7.87 -7.67
C GLU A 65 2.47 -8.21 -7.41
N ALA A 66 2.89 -9.42 -7.82
CA ALA A 66 4.17 -10.00 -7.42
C ALA A 66 5.38 -9.30 -8.09
N VAL A 67 5.25 -8.89 -9.35
CA VAL A 67 6.31 -8.19 -10.10
C VAL A 67 6.57 -6.80 -9.49
N LEU A 68 5.53 -6.04 -9.17
CA LEU A 68 5.63 -4.74 -8.52
C LEU A 68 6.25 -4.87 -7.12
N LEU A 69 5.89 -5.92 -6.38
CA LEU A 69 6.48 -6.20 -5.07
C LEU A 69 7.97 -6.56 -5.18
N ALA A 70 8.37 -7.32 -6.22
CA ALA A 70 9.76 -7.64 -6.50
C ALA A 70 10.58 -6.38 -6.85
N HIS A 71 10.06 -5.53 -7.74
CA HIS A 71 10.70 -4.25 -8.06
C HIS A 71 10.88 -3.35 -6.84
N LEU A 72 9.84 -3.26 -5.99
CA LEU A 72 9.92 -2.47 -4.76
C LEU A 72 11.04 -2.98 -3.83
N ARG A 73 11.19 -4.30 -3.69
CA ARG A 73 12.27 -4.90 -2.91
C ARG A 73 13.64 -4.56 -3.49
N ASP A 74 13.80 -4.68 -4.80
CA ASP A 74 15.07 -4.40 -5.47
C ASP A 74 15.46 -2.93 -5.31
N ASP A 75 14.50 -2.01 -5.42
CA ASP A 75 14.75 -0.58 -5.21
C ASP A 75 15.17 -0.27 -3.76
N GLN A 76 14.58 -0.94 -2.77
CA GLN A 76 15.01 -0.82 -1.38
C GLN A 76 16.42 -1.35 -1.16
N TRP A 77 16.78 -2.45 -1.81
CA TRP A 77 18.11 -3.05 -1.73
C TRP A 77 19.19 -2.23 -2.43
N LYS A 78 18.86 -1.44 -3.45
CA LYS A 78 19.81 -0.50 -4.09
C LYS A 78 20.25 0.60 -3.13
N ALA A 79 19.38 1.01 -2.21
CA ALA A 79 19.65 2.07 -1.24
C ALA A 79 20.49 1.62 -0.03
N ILE A 80 20.77 0.31 0.13
CA ILE A 80 21.45 -0.23 1.31
C ILE A 80 22.56 -1.23 0.93
N SER A 81 23.59 -1.33 1.79
CA SER A 81 24.67 -2.31 1.58
C SER A 81 24.15 -3.75 1.60
N VAL A 82 24.82 -4.66 0.87
CA VAL A 82 24.44 -6.08 0.81
C VAL A 82 24.30 -6.70 2.20
N SER A 83 25.21 -6.36 3.12
CA SER A 83 25.20 -6.81 4.53
C SER A 83 24.00 -6.35 5.35
N LYS A 84 23.29 -5.30 4.91
CA LYS A 84 22.12 -4.73 5.59
C LYS A 84 20.79 -5.10 4.92
N ARG A 85 20.83 -5.86 3.82
CA ARG A 85 19.62 -6.31 3.11
C ARG A 85 18.80 -7.22 4.02
N ARG A 86 17.51 -6.90 4.13
CA ARG A 86 16.52 -7.65 4.91
C ARG A 86 15.60 -8.44 3.98
N LYS A 87 14.99 -9.51 4.52
CA LYS A 87 14.00 -10.32 3.80
C LYS A 87 12.63 -9.62 3.76
N GLU A 88 12.35 -8.81 4.77
CA GLU A 88 11.14 -8.02 4.87
C GLU A 88 11.14 -6.87 3.87
N ILE A 89 9.99 -6.65 3.24
CA ILE A 89 9.80 -5.55 2.29
C ILE A 89 9.05 -4.44 3.01
N TYR A 90 9.62 -3.23 3.02
CA TYR A 90 8.94 -2.08 3.60
C TYR A 90 7.83 -1.61 2.65
N ILE A 91 6.61 -1.46 3.15
CA ILE A 91 5.47 -1.02 2.34
C ILE A 91 4.73 0.12 3.02
N LEU A 92 4.15 1.01 2.22
CA LEU A 92 3.24 2.03 2.72
C LEU A 92 1.81 1.54 2.60
N ILE A 93 1.10 1.56 3.73
CA ILE A 93 -0.31 1.20 3.82
C ILE A 93 -1.12 2.46 4.03
N ARG A 94 -2.24 2.59 3.34
CA ARG A 94 -3.22 3.67 3.55
C ARG A 94 -4.60 3.07 3.80
N ASN A 95 -5.29 3.57 4.82
CA ASN A 95 -6.71 3.28 4.98
C ASN A 95 -7.49 4.08 3.93
N PHE A 96 -8.49 3.47 3.30
CA PHE A 96 -9.36 4.13 2.34
C PHE A 96 -9.98 5.45 2.83
N ARG A 97 -10.32 5.51 4.13
CA ARG A 97 -10.93 6.69 4.78
C ARG A 97 -9.90 7.65 5.38
N SER A 98 -8.61 7.47 5.08
CA SER A 98 -7.53 8.29 5.60
C SER A 98 -6.56 8.68 4.50
N THR A 99 -6.02 9.90 4.59
CA THR A 99 -4.92 10.36 3.74
C THR A 99 -3.55 9.94 4.29
N ALA A 100 -3.49 9.40 5.51
CA ALA A 100 -2.24 9.08 6.19
C ALA A 100 -1.70 7.70 5.77
N TYR A 101 -0.46 7.69 5.29
CA TYR A 101 0.30 6.47 5.08
C TYR A 101 0.94 5.99 6.38
N ARG A 102 1.00 4.68 6.56
CA ARG A 102 1.70 4.01 7.66
C ARG A 102 2.73 3.05 7.07
N LEU A 103 3.92 3.05 7.64
CA LEU A 103 4.96 2.09 7.28
C LEU A 103 4.63 0.72 7.88
N ALA A 104 4.76 -0.33 7.08
CA ALA A 104 4.63 -1.72 7.50
C ALA A 104 5.70 -2.60 6.86
N PHE A 105 5.84 -3.81 7.39
CA PHE A 105 6.70 -4.85 6.85
C PHE A 105 5.84 -5.93 6.21
N ALA A 106 6.16 -6.30 4.97
CA ALA A 106 5.53 -7.41 4.28
C ALA A 106 6.48 -8.62 4.21
N THR A 107 5.91 -9.78 4.48
CA THR A 107 6.50 -11.08 4.15
C THR A 107 5.61 -11.75 3.10
N ILE A 108 6.23 -12.43 2.14
CA ILE A 108 5.51 -13.12 1.07
C ILE A 108 5.16 -14.51 1.58
N VAL A 109 3.87 -14.84 1.56
CA VAL A 109 3.37 -16.19 1.77
C VAL A 109 2.88 -16.70 0.42
N LEU A 110 3.54 -17.72 -0.10
CA LEU A 110 3.05 -18.44 -1.28
C LEU A 110 2.07 -19.50 -0.75
N GLU A 111 0.78 -19.28 -0.94
CA GLU A 111 -0.21 -20.34 -0.75
C GLU A 111 -0.08 -21.28 -1.95
N ALA A 112 0.59 -22.41 -1.80
CA ALA A 112 0.50 -23.48 -2.79
C ALA A 112 -0.87 -24.14 -2.61
N ARG A 113 -1.81 -23.90 -3.54
CA ARG A 113 -3.05 -24.69 -3.59
C ARG A 113 -2.81 -25.89 -4.51
N GLU A 114 -3.44 -27.02 -4.22
CA GLU A 114 -3.34 -28.22 -5.08
C GLU A 114 -3.70 -27.91 -6.53
N GLU A 115 -4.68 -27.02 -6.74
CA GLU A 115 -5.10 -26.51 -8.06
C GLU A 115 -3.97 -25.77 -8.81
N ASP A 116 -3.05 -25.08 -8.12
CA ASP A 116 -1.93 -24.37 -8.75
C ASP A 116 -0.85 -25.35 -9.27
N MET A 117 -0.84 -26.59 -8.76
CA MET A 117 0.08 -27.64 -9.20
C MET A 117 -0.46 -28.47 -10.38
N GLU A 118 -1.77 -28.44 -10.64
CA GLU A 118 -2.37 -29.17 -11.78
C GLU A 118 -2.07 -28.51 -13.14
N PHE A 119 -1.59 -27.26 -13.14
CA PHE A 119 -1.28 -26.49 -14.34
C PHE A 119 0.22 -26.23 -14.57
N MET A 120 1.12 -26.91 -13.84
CA MET A 120 2.57 -26.96 -14.12
C MET A 120 2.95 -28.24 -14.85
#